data_AF-A0A352XMQ1-F1
#
_entry.id   AF-A0A352XMQ1-F1
#
_cell.length_a   1.000
_cell.length_b   1.000
_cell.length_c   1.000
_cell.angle_alpha   90.00
_cell.angle_beta   90.00
_cell.angle_gamma   90.00
#
_symmetry.space_group_name_H-M   'P 1'
#
loop_
_entity.id
_entity.type
_entity.pdbx_description
1 polymer ?
#
loop_
_entity_poly.entity_id
_entity_poly.type
_entity_poly.pdbx_seq_one_letter_code
_entity_poly.pdbx_strand_id
1 'polypeptide(L)'
;MTNPSLCYCNSISISYFLHVPHTTDIIRALEQDSLISLEQAKVGCEFHIRFINGPACEKLRQMGFCESMRIKKITDGRNMICTVCGTKMALSRELAHQVLVEASS
;
A
#
# COMPACT_ATOMS: atom_id res chain seq x y z
N MET A 1 4.34 -13.36 27.72
CA MET A 1 3.07 -13.20 26.98
C MET A 1 3.40 -12.68 25.60
N THR A 2 2.97 -13.40 24.59
CA THR A 2 3.37 -13.38 23.17
C THR A 2 2.72 -12.23 22.38
N ASN A 3 3.52 -11.40 21.71
CA ASN A 3 3.33 -10.98 20.30
C ASN A 3 4.38 -9.94 19.85
N PRO A 4 5.32 -10.28 18.95
CA PRO A 4 5.97 -9.29 18.13
C PRO A 4 5.57 -9.54 16.67
N SER A 5 4.33 -9.21 16.32
CA SER A 5 3.91 -9.11 14.91
C SER A 5 4.11 -7.66 14.43
N LEU A 6 5.32 -7.12 14.65
CA LEU A 6 5.74 -5.90 13.96
C LEU A 6 6.03 -6.31 12.51
N CYS A 7 5.02 -6.17 11.65
CA CYS A 7 5.21 -6.15 10.20
C CYS A 7 5.96 -4.87 9.81
N TYR A 8 7.17 -4.68 10.32
CA TYR A 8 8.07 -3.62 9.88
C TYR A 8 8.61 -4.02 8.52
N CYS A 9 7.93 -3.58 7.47
CA CYS A 9 8.40 -3.71 6.11
C CYS A 9 9.47 -2.65 5.83
N ASN A 10 10.61 -2.76 6.51
CA ASN A 10 11.77 -1.94 6.24
C ASN A 10 12.59 -2.61 5.13
N SER A 11 12.26 -2.29 3.87
CA SER A 11 13.12 -2.58 2.71
C SER A 11 13.25 -1.29 1.92
N ILE A 12 14.13 -0.43 2.43
CA ILE A 12 14.56 0.81 1.79
C ILE A 12 15.22 0.46 0.45
N SER A 13 14.52 0.70 -0.65
CA SER A 13 15.12 1.00 -1.95
C SER A 13 14.77 2.46 -2.27
N ILE A 14 15.44 3.38 -1.56
CA ILE A 14 15.35 4.81 -1.85
C ILE A 14 16.25 5.08 -3.06
N SER A 15 15.64 5.13 -4.23
CA SER A 15 16.18 5.84 -5.38
C SER A 15 15.53 7.21 -5.48
N TYR A 16 15.63 8.05 -4.45
CA TYR A 16 15.38 9.48 -4.60
C TYR A 16 16.39 10.31 -3.81
N PHE A 17 16.95 11.26 -4.55
CA PHE A 17 18.06 12.13 -4.27
C PHE A 17 17.51 13.43 -3.64
N LEU A 18 17.80 13.69 -2.36
CA LEU A 18 18.33 14.97 -1.80
C LEU A 18 17.99 15.18 -0.31
N HIS A 19 19.06 15.44 0.44
CA HIS A 19 19.15 16.37 1.57
C HIS A 19 18.66 15.93 2.96
N VAL A 20 19.64 15.58 3.81
CA VAL A 20 19.53 15.43 5.27
C VAL A 20 19.95 16.75 5.91
N PRO A 21 19.14 17.36 6.80
CA PRO A 21 19.64 17.53 8.17
C PRO A 21 18.55 17.50 9.28
N HIS A 22 19.06 17.20 10.48
CA HIS A 22 18.60 17.66 11.81
C HIS A 22 17.85 16.66 12.73
N THR A 23 18.36 16.56 13.96
CA THR A 23 18.50 15.32 14.75
C THR A 23 17.42 15.10 15.83
N THR A 24 16.24 15.72 15.75
CA THR A 24 15.23 15.59 16.84
C THR A 24 13.76 15.54 16.39
N ASP A 25 13.48 15.50 15.08
CA ASP A 25 12.09 15.51 14.54
C ASP A 25 11.70 14.20 13.80
N ILE A 26 12.42 13.11 14.10
CA ILE A 26 12.40 11.87 13.31
C ILE A 26 11.08 11.09 13.47
N ILE A 27 10.32 11.31 14.55
CA ILE A 27 9.12 10.51 14.85
C ILE A 27 7.87 11.00 14.08
N ARG A 28 7.82 12.27 13.64
CA ARG A 28 6.59 12.84 13.04
C ARG A 28 6.69 13.16 11.55
N ALA A 29 7.88 13.14 10.97
CA ALA A 29 8.09 13.35 9.55
C ALA A 29 7.93 12.08 8.69
N LEU A 30 7.67 10.91 9.30
CA LEU A 30 7.52 9.62 8.60
C LEU A 30 6.07 9.29 8.20
N GLU A 31 5.09 10.07 8.68
CA GLU A 31 3.67 9.73 8.54
C GLU A 31 3.03 10.19 7.22
N GLN A 32 3.66 11.09 6.46
CA GLN A 32 3.05 11.65 5.23
C GLN A 32 3.70 11.21 3.90
N ASP A 33 4.79 10.43 3.92
CA ASP A 33 5.46 9.92 2.70
C ASP A 33 5.18 8.42 2.44
N SER A 34 4.27 7.80 3.22
CA SER A 34 4.06 6.34 3.22
C SER A 34 3.02 5.83 2.21
N LEU A 35 2.57 6.66 1.27
CA LEU A 35 1.64 6.26 0.22
C LEU A 35 2.39 5.53 -0.89
N ILE A 36 2.21 4.21 -0.95
CA ILE A 36 2.83 3.36 -1.98
C ILE A 36 1.76 2.83 -2.92
N SER A 37 2.16 2.53 -4.16
CA SER A 37 1.25 1.84 -5.06
C SER A 37 0.98 0.42 -4.55
N LEU A 38 -0.23 -0.10 -4.76
CA LEU A 38 -0.58 -1.49 -4.41
C LEU A 38 0.34 -2.50 -5.13
N GLU A 39 0.86 -2.11 -6.29
CA GLU A 39 1.91 -2.83 -7.02
C GLU A 39 3.19 -3.02 -6.18
N GLN A 40 3.65 -1.96 -5.51
CA GLN A 40 4.85 -1.94 -4.67
C GLN A 40 4.60 -2.47 -3.25
N ALA A 41 3.33 -2.56 -2.85
CA ALA A 41 2.95 -3.06 -1.53
C ALA A 41 3.43 -4.49 -1.26
N LYS A 42 3.80 -4.78 -0.01
CA LYS A 42 4.30 -6.10 0.39
C LYS A 42 3.18 -7.13 0.51
N VAL A 43 3.44 -8.33 -0.01
CA VAL A 43 2.55 -9.49 0.16
C VAL A 43 2.46 -9.89 1.62
N GLY A 44 1.24 -10.19 2.09
CA GLY A 44 0.96 -10.63 3.45
C GLY A 44 0.56 -9.51 4.41
N CYS A 45 0.73 -8.25 4.02
CA CYS A 45 0.37 -7.09 4.83
C CYS A 45 -0.99 -6.49 4.42
N GLU A 46 -1.65 -5.84 5.37
CA GLU A 46 -2.86 -5.05 5.16
C GLU A 46 -2.52 -3.58 4.98
N PHE A 47 -3.20 -2.97 4.01
CA PHE A 47 -3.04 -1.58 3.65
C PHE A 47 -4.42 -0.92 3.58
N HIS A 48 -4.45 0.39 3.72
CA HIS A 48 -5.66 1.20 3.54
C HIS A 48 -5.58 1.96 2.22
N ILE A 49 -6.63 1.90 1.41
CA ILE A 49 -6.66 2.60 0.14
C ILE A 49 -6.88 4.08 0.45
N ARG A 50 -5.98 4.95 -0.01
CA ARG A 50 -6.06 6.39 0.23
C ARG A 50 -6.44 7.17 -1.01
N PHE A 51 -5.88 6.79 -2.15
CA PHE A 51 -6.17 7.45 -3.41
C PHE A 51 -6.23 6.41 -4.54
N ILE A 52 -7.14 6.63 -5.47
CA ILE A 52 -7.19 5.86 -6.72
C ILE A 52 -7.15 6.86 -7.85
N ASN A 53 -6.05 6.89 -8.59
CA ASN A 53 -5.83 7.87 -9.64
C ASN A 53 -5.58 7.18 -10.99
N GLY A 54 -6.30 7.62 -12.02
CA GLY A 54 -6.18 7.11 -13.38
C GLY A 54 -7.50 6.63 -13.99
N PRO A 55 -7.48 6.20 -15.26
CA PRO A 55 -8.68 5.85 -16.02
C PRO A 55 -9.43 4.65 -15.43
N ALA A 56 -8.78 3.84 -14.60
CA ALA A 56 -9.40 2.68 -13.99
C ALA A 56 -10.10 2.98 -12.64
N CYS A 57 -10.11 4.23 -12.18
CA CYS A 57 -10.72 4.62 -10.91
C CYS A 57 -12.19 4.16 -10.81
N GLU A 58 -13.00 4.43 -11.84
CA GLU A 58 -14.39 4.01 -11.86
C GLU A 58 -14.53 2.48 -11.83
N LYS A 59 -13.69 1.77 -12.57
CA LYS A 59 -13.69 0.30 -12.62
C LYS A 59 -13.30 -0.32 -11.27
N LEU A 60 -12.29 0.25 -10.61
CA LEU A 60 -11.84 -0.16 -9.29
C LEU A 60 -12.95 0.07 -8.25
N ARG A 61 -13.61 1.23 -8.28
CA ARG A 61 -14.76 1.54 -7.42
C ARG A 61 -15.95 0.59 -7.66
N GLN A 62 -16.25 0.25 -8.91
CA GLN A 62 -17.26 -0.75 -9.24
C GLN A 62 -16.90 -2.15 -8.72
N MET A 63 -15.62 -2.49 -8.65
CA MET A 63 -15.14 -3.72 -8.02
C MET A 63 -15.12 -3.65 -6.48
N GLY A 64 -15.42 -2.49 -5.88
CA GLY A 64 -15.41 -2.31 -4.43
C GLY A 64 -14.09 -1.79 -3.86
N PHE A 65 -13.19 -1.27 -4.70
CA PHE A 65 -12.01 -0.54 -4.22
C PHE A 65 -12.41 0.92 -3.98
N CYS A 66 -12.50 1.30 -2.71
CA CYS A 66 -12.82 2.67 -2.30
C CYS A 66 -11.73 3.19 -1.36
N GLU A 67 -11.50 4.50 -1.33
CA GLU A 67 -10.52 5.20 -0.48
C GLU A 67 -10.79 5.11 1.04
N SER A 68 -11.75 4.30 1.44
CA SER A 68 -12.06 4.02 2.85
C SER A 68 -11.90 2.53 3.19
N MET A 69 -11.53 1.69 2.22
CA MET A 69 -11.43 0.26 2.40
C MET A 69 -10.01 -0.24 2.69
N ARG A 70 -9.94 -1.34 3.43
CA ARG A 70 -8.72 -2.09 3.72
C ARG A 70 -8.52 -3.18 2.68
N ILE A 71 -7.27 -3.34 2.27
CA ILE A 71 -6.84 -4.29 1.26
C ILE A 71 -5.64 -5.08 1.75
N LYS A 72 -5.67 -6.40 1.56
CA LYS A 72 -4.55 -7.28 1.86
C LYS A 72 -3.97 -7.85 0.60
N LYS A 73 -2.68 -7.60 0.32
CA LYS A 73 -2.02 -8.25 -0.81
C LYS A 73 -1.71 -9.71 -0.46
N ILE A 74 -2.20 -10.65 -1.25
CA ILE A 74 -2.07 -12.10 -1.00
C ILE A 74 -0.95 -12.69 -1.84
N THR A 75 -0.81 -12.23 -3.08
CA THR A 75 0.22 -12.71 -4.00
C THR A 75 0.61 -11.62 -4.97
N ASP A 76 1.90 -11.52 -5.25
CA ASP A 76 2.44 -10.74 -6.34
C ASP A 76 2.87 -11.72 -7.45
N GLY A 77 2.45 -11.46 -8.68
CA GLY A 77 2.63 -12.34 -9.83
C GLY A 77 2.12 -11.65 -11.09
N ARG A 78 1.92 -12.41 -12.18
CA ARG A 78 1.36 -11.85 -13.44
C ARG A 78 -0.01 -11.21 -13.22
N ASN A 79 -0.82 -11.81 -12.34
CA ASN A 79 -2.05 -11.22 -11.84
C ASN A 79 -1.92 -11.13 -10.31
N MET A 80 -2.00 -9.92 -9.77
CA MET A 80 -1.87 -9.70 -8.34
C MET A 80 -3.18 -10.05 -7.66
N ILE A 81 -3.12 -10.83 -6.59
CA ILE A 81 -4.31 -11.20 -5.82
C ILE A 81 -4.31 -10.38 -4.54
N CYS A 82 -5.43 -9.71 -4.28
CA CYS A 82 -5.67 -8.96 -3.07
C CYS A 82 -7.02 -9.32 -2.47
N THR A 83 -7.17 -9.13 -1.16
CA THR A 83 -8.45 -9.31 -0.47
C THR A 83 -8.96 -7.95 -0.02
N VAL A 84 -10.17 -7.58 -0.44
CA VAL A 84 -10.85 -6.32 -0.09
C VAL A 84 -12.16 -6.69 0.61
N CYS A 85 -12.36 -6.23 1.85
CA CYS A 85 -13.52 -6.60 2.67
C CYS A 85 -13.81 -8.13 2.69
N GLY A 86 -12.78 -8.96 2.72
CA GLY A 86 -12.91 -10.43 2.71
C GLY A 86 -13.10 -11.06 1.33
N THR A 87 -13.29 -10.27 0.28
CA THR A 87 -13.43 -10.77 -1.11
C THR A 87 -12.09 -10.81 -1.81
N LYS A 88 -11.73 -11.95 -2.41
CA LYS A 88 -10.50 -12.09 -3.21
C LYS A 88 -10.73 -11.51 -4.61
N MET A 89 -9.91 -10.53 -4.95
CA MET A 89 -9.92 -9.84 -6.23
C MET A 89 -8.57 -10.06 -6.91
N ALA A 90 -8.59 -10.22 -8.22
CA ALA A 90 -7.39 -10.33 -9.02
C ALA A 90 -7.25 -9.09 -9.91
N LEU A 91 -6.12 -8.40 -9.80
CA LEU A 91 -5.84 -7.14 -10.47
C LEU A 91 -4.55 -7.23 -11.28
N SER A 92 -4.57 -6.65 -12.47
CA SER A 92 -3.36 -6.42 -13.26
C SER A 92 -2.44 -5.42 -12.57
N ARG A 93 -1.15 -5.53 -12.85
CA ARG A 93 -0.09 -4.62 -12.34
C ARG A 93 -0.38 -3.14 -12.67
N GLU A 94 -0.93 -2.87 -13.84
CA GLU A 94 -1.33 -1.52 -14.28
C GLU A 94 -2.48 -0.92 -13.46
N LEU A 95 -3.42 -1.74 -13.01
CA LEU A 95 -4.51 -1.32 -12.12
C LEU A 95 -3.96 -1.09 -10.70
N ALA A 96 -3.08 -1.97 -10.25
CA ALA A 96 -2.41 -1.88 -8.95
C ALA A 96 -1.56 -0.61 -8.80
N HIS A 97 -0.92 -0.18 -9.88
CA HIS A 97 -0.10 1.03 -9.92
C HIS A 97 -0.94 2.31 -9.77
N GLN A 98 -2.22 2.27 -10.14
CA GLN A 98 -3.16 3.40 -10.01
C GLN A 98 -3.77 3.52 -8.61
N VAL A 99 -3.57 2.52 -7.74
CA VAL A 99 -4.11 2.47 -6.38
C VAL A 99 -3.00 2.79 -5.40
N LEU A 100 -3.12 3.92 -4.73
CA LEU A 100 -2.22 4.36 -3.66
C LEU A 100 -2.79 3.91 -2.32
N VAL A 101 -1.95 3.20 -1.58
CA VAL A 101 -2.29 2.62 -0.29
C VAL A 101 -1.29 3.03 0.78
N GLU A 102 -1.74 3.10 2.03
CA GLU A 102 -0.90 3.32 3.20
C GLU A 102 -0.86 2.05 4.06
N ALA A 103 0.23 1.83 4.80
CA ALA A 103 0.26 0.77 5.79
C ALA A 103 -0.62 1.15 6.99
N SER A 104 -1.63 0.32 7.31
CA SER A 104 -2.35 0.46 8.57
C SER A 104 -1.54 -0.24 9.65
N SER A 105 -0.61 0.49 10.28
CA SER A 105 -0.02 0.10 11.57
C SER A 105 -1.08 -0.02 12.65
#